data_AF-A0A9Q1HQW0-F1
#
_entry.id   AF-A0A9Q1HQW0-F1
#
_cell.length_a   1.000
_cell.length_b   1.000
_cell.length_c   1.000
_cell.angle_alpha   90.00
_cell.angle_beta   90.00
_cell.angle_gamma   90.00
#
_symmetry.space_group_name_H-M   'P 1'
#
loop_
_entity.id
_entity.type
_entity.pdbx_description
1 polymer ?
#
loop_
_entity_poly.entity_id
_entity_poly.type
_entity_poly.pdbx_seq_one_letter_code
_entity_poly.pdbx_strand_id
1 'polypeptide(L)'
;MMECKQTEDALPAVQEEQRGLAQELKALLEQEHALQKDALGVRLRVEQIDAAIAEHHNKIKHWHREAGKISLHTVDEQPAAALPALSPDALQAGPDPSTINTKIALLEARCEQVKPNLGAIAEYRKKEALYLQRVEELDDITTQRDGFKRGCEDLRKQRLNEFMAGFNIITNKLKENYQMLTLGATLS
;
A
#
# COMPACT_ATOMS: atom_id res chain seq x y z
N MET A 1 -11.82 96.17 50.10
CA MET A 1 -12.77 96.42 48.99
C MET A 1 -12.14 96.26 47.59
N MET A 2 -10.82 96.39 47.40
CA MET A 2 -10.17 96.16 46.09
C MET A 2 -9.99 94.67 45.74
N GLU A 3 -9.68 93.81 46.73
CA GLU A 3 -9.49 92.37 46.50
C GLU A 3 -10.76 91.65 46.04
N CYS A 4 -11.94 92.00 46.60
CA CYS A 4 -13.22 91.41 46.20
C CYS A 4 -13.60 91.68 44.75
N LYS A 5 -13.22 92.85 44.20
CA LYS A 5 -13.48 93.20 42.79
C LYS A 5 -12.55 92.46 41.83
N GLN A 6 -11.28 92.30 42.20
CA GLN A 6 -10.32 91.52 41.41
C GLN A 6 -10.69 90.02 41.38
N THR A 7 -11.28 89.49 42.46
CA THR A 7 -11.80 88.12 42.49
C THR A 7 -13.10 87.94 41.71
N GLU A 8 -13.94 88.97 41.59
CA GLU A 8 -15.15 88.95 40.75
C GLU A 8 -14.80 88.99 39.25
N ASP A 9 -13.81 89.78 38.85
CA ASP A 9 -13.36 89.87 37.45
C ASP A 9 -12.58 88.61 36.98
N ALA A 10 -11.96 87.87 37.90
CA ALA A 10 -11.27 86.60 37.62
C ALA A 10 -12.20 85.37 37.58
N LEU A 11 -13.39 85.47 38.19
CA LEU A 11 -14.41 84.42 38.22
C LEU A 11 -14.89 83.94 36.83
N PRO A 12 -15.20 84.83 35.87
CA PRO A 12 -15.64 84.42 34.53
C PRO A 12 -14.52 83.74 33.73
N ALA A 13 -13.27 84.17 33.88
CA ALA A 13 -12.12 83.52 33.23
C ALA A 13 -11.94 82.07 33.73
N VAL A 14 -12.01 81.87 35.06
CA VAL A 14 -11.97 80.52 35.66
C VAL A 14 -13.18 79.67 35.24
N GLN A 15 -14.37 80.26 35.09
CA GLN A 15 -15.56 79.56 34.59
C GLN A 15 -15.42 79.15 33.11
N GLU A 16 -14.80 79.98 32.29
CA GLU A 16 -14.54 79.70 30.87
C GLU A 16 -13.49 78.58 30.71
N GLU A 17 -12.44 78.60 31.52
CA GLU A 17 -11.47 77.51 31.63
C GLU A 17 -12.11 76.21 32.13
N GLN A 18 -12.95 76.27 33.17
CA GLN A 18 -13.71 75.12 33.67
C GLN A 18 -14.63 74.52 32.59
N ARG A 19 -15.26 75.39 31.78
CA ARG A 19 -16.11 74.97 30.67
C ARG A 19 -15.29 74.33 29.54
N GLY A 20 -14.12 74.87 29.22
CA GLY A 20 -13.18 74.31 28.23
C GLY A 20 -12.69 72.93 28.67
N LEU A 21 -12.20 72.81 29.90
CA LEU A 21 -11.78 71.54 30.49
C LEU A 21 -12.92 70.51 30.51
N ALA A 22 -14.15 70.92 30.83
CA ALA A 22 -15.30 70.02 30.80
C ALA A 22 -15.66 69.50 29.39
N GLN A 23 -15.43 70.31 28.35
CA GLN A 23 -15.61 69.90 26.95
C GLN A 23 -14.51 68.94 26.50
N GLU A 24 -13.25 69.22 26.85
CA GLU A 24 -12.13 68.31 26.59
C GLU A 24 -12.31 66.97 27.28
N LEU A 25 -12.79 66.96 28.54
CA LEU A 25 -13.06 65.74 29.29
C LEU A 25 -14.15 64.88 28.63
N LYS A 26 -15.20 65.52 28.08
CA LYS A 26 -16.22 64.83 27.29
C LYS A 26 -15.66 64.26 25.98
N ALA A 27 -14.84 65.02 25.26
CA ALA A 27 -14.21 64.57 24.03
C ALA A 27 -13.26 63.38 24.27
N LEU A 28 -12.49 63.41 25.36
CA LEU A 28 -11.63 62.30 25.77
C LEU A 28 -12.44 61.06 26.16
N LEU A 29 -13.57 61.22 26.85
CA LEU A 29 -14.48 60.11 27.17
C LEU A 29 -15.06 59.45 25.90
N GLU A 30 -15.49 60.24 24.93
CA GLU A 30 -15.99 59.73 23.65
C GLU A 30 -14.89 58.99 22.86
N GLN A 31 -13.66 59.52 22.84
CA GLN A 31 -12.50 58.86 22.27
C GLN A 31 -12.16 57.55 22.99
N GLU A 32 -12.20 57.52 24.32
CA GLU A 32 -11.96 56.32 25.12
C GLU A 32 -12.99 55.24 24.78
N HIS A 33 -14.28 55.58 24.74
CA HIS A 33 -15.33 54.63 24.36
C HIS A 33 -15.18 54.12 22.92
N ALA A 34 -14.77 54.97 21.98
CA ALA A 34 -14.47 54.55 20.61
C ALA A 34 -13.29 53.55 20.58
N LEU A 35 -12.19 53.86 21.28
CA LEU A 35 -11.03 52.97 21.38
C LEU A 35 -11.36 51.65 22.08
N GLN A 36 -12.19 51.67 23.14
CA GLN A 36 -12.66 50.45 23.82
C GLN A 36 -13.47 49.56 22.88
N LYS A 37 -14.35 50.16 22.06
CA LYS A 37 -15.13 49.43 21.04
C LYS A 37 -14.22 48.79 19.99
N ASP A 38 -13.24 49.53 19.49
CA ASP A 38 -12.29 49.01 18.50
C ASP A 38 -11.40 47.91 19.08
N ALA A 39 -10.90 48.10 20.32
CA ALA A 39 -10.13 47.10 21.04
C ALA A 39 -10.91 45.79 21.26
N LEU A 40 -12.20 45.89 21.57
CA LEU A 40 -13.09 44.72 21.65
C LEU A 40 -13.22 44.03 20.29
N GLY A 41 -13.39 44.79 19.22
CA GLY A 41 -13.45 44.26 17.85
C GLY A 41 -12.17 43.52 17.44
N VAL A 42 -11.00 44.08 17.79
CA VAL A 42 -9.70 43.44 17.55
C VAL A 42 -9.56 42.16 18.36
N ARG A 43 -9.91 42.19 19.66
CA ARG A 43 -9.89 40.99 20.51
C ARG A 43 -10.74 39.85 19.96
N LEU A 44 -11.97 40.16 19.54
CA LEU A 44 -12.87 39.15 18.97
C LEU A 44 -12.27 38.54 17.68
N ARG A 45 -11.61 39.33 16.85
CA ARG A 45 -10.91 38.82 15.66
C ARG A 45 -9.75 37.91 16.01
N VAL A 46 -8.97 38.24 17.04
CA VAL A 46 -7.88 37.38 17.54
C VAL A 46 -8.45 36.06 18.02
N GLU A 47 -9.51 36.07 18.83
CA GLU A 47 -10.18 34.85 19.31
C GLU A 47 -10.70 33.98 18.16
N GLN A 48 -11.26 34.59 17.11
CA GLN A 48 -11.70 33.87 15.90
C GLN A 48 -10.53 33.22 15.14
N ILE A 49 -9.40 33.93 15.00
CA ILE A 49 -8.20 33.40 14.35
C ILE A 49 -7.61 32.25 15.17
N ASP A 50 -7.51 32.40 16.49
CA ASP A 50 -7.00 31.36 17.38
C ASP A 50 -7.87 30.10 17.33
N ALA A 51 -9.19 30.26 17.29
CA ALA A 51 -10.12 29.15 17.10
C ALA A 51 -9.88 28.44 15.76
N ALA A 52 -9.71 29.19 14.66
CA ALA A 52 -9.41 28.63 13.35
C ALA A 52 -8.05 27.90 13.33
N ILE A 53 -7.02 28.48 13.95
CA ILE A 53 -5.69 27.86 14.09
C ILE A 53 -5.81 26.53 14.84
N ALA A 54 -6.53 26.51 15.96
CA ALA A 54 -6.75 25.29 16.73
C ALA A 54 -7.48 24.21 15.90
N GLU A 55 -8.50 24.59 15.14
CA GLU A 55 -9.22 23.68 14.24
C GLU A 55 -8.30 23.09 13.16
N HIS A 56 -7.55 23.94 12.45
CA HIS A 56 -6.60 23.49 11.43
C HIS A 56 -5.50 22.61 12.01
N HIS A 57 -4.98 22.94 13.20
CA HIS A 57 -3.98 22.14 13.87
C HIS A 57 -4.51 20.75 14.24
N ASN A 58 -5.78 20.66 14.66
CA ASN A 58 -6.45 19.38 14.89
C ASN A 58 -6.62 18.58 13.59
N LYS A 59 -7.01 19.23 12.48
CA LYS A 59 -7.08 18.60 11.15
C LYS A 59 -5.73 18.07 10.69
N ILE A 60 -4.66 18.86 10.85
CA ILE A 60 -3.29 18.43 10.50
C ILE A 60 -2.91 17.18 11.30
N LYS A 61 -3.13 17.18 12.62
CA LYS A 61 -2.86 16.01 13.47
C LYS A 61 -3.65 14.77 13.03
N HIS A 62 -4.93 14.94 12.69
CA HIS A 62 -5.77 13.86 12.20
C HIS A 62 -5.23 13.26 10.91
N TRP A 63 -4.98 14.09 9.90
CA TRP A 63 -4.48 13.63 8.60
C TRP A 63 -3.06 13.08 8.66
N HIS A 64 -2.20 13.57 9.55
CA HIS A 64 -0.89 12.95 9.81
C HIS A 64 -1.03 11.52 10.33
N ARG A 65 -1.98 11.27 11.24
CA ARG A 65 -2.24 9.92 11.76
C ARG A 65 -2.81 9.01 10.70
N GLU A 66 -3.79 9.48 9.92
CA GLU A 66 -4.38 8.67 8.84
C GLU A 66 -3.35 8.38 7.74
N ALA A 67 -2.53 9.35 7.35
CA ALA A 67 -1.44 9.14 6.39
C ALA A 67 -0.43 8.09 6.88
N GLY A 68 -0.12 8.08 8.18
CA GLY A 68 0.76 7.06 8.78
C GLY A 68 0.19 5.64 8.75
N LYS A 69 -1.13 5.47 8.62
CA LYS A 69 -1.75 4.14 8.45
C LYS A 69 -1.62 3.61 7.03
N ILE A 70 -1.38 4.48 6.06
CA ILE A 70 -1.26 4.10 4.65
C ILE A 70 0.12 3.48 4.45
N SER A 71 0.13 2.21 4.08
CA SER A 71 1.34 1.47 3.72
C SER A 71 1.19 0.87 2.33
N LEU A 72 2.31 0.81 1.61
CA LEU A 72 2.36 0.14 0.32
C LEU A 72 2.44 -1.37 0.55
N HIS A 73 1.56 -2.11 -0.11
CA HIS A 73 1.56 -3.57 -0.05
C HIS A 73 2.74 -4.11 -0.86
N THR A 74 3.40 -5.12 -0.35
CA THR A 74 4.45 -5.84 -1.08
C THR A 74 3.81 -6.68 -2.19
N VAL A 75 4.19 -6.42 -3.44
CA VAL A 75 3.83 -7.24 -4.60
C VAL A 75 5.11 -7.95 -5.04
N ASP A 76 5.04 -9.27 -5.20
CA ASP A 76 6.14 -10.12 -5.68
C ASP A 76 7.46 -10.01 -4.89
N GLU A 77 7.37 -10.00 -3.56
CA GLU A 77 8.52 -10.01 -2.63
C GLU A 77 9.49 -8.83 -2.77
N GLN A 78 9.12 -7.81 -3.54
CA GLN A 78 9.88 -6.57 -3.61
C GLN A 78 9.67 -5.75 -2.32
N PRO A 79 10.72 -5.07 -1.81
CA PRO A 79 10.58 -4.20 -0.66
C PRO A 79 9.54 -3.12 -0.96
N ALA A 80 8.61 -2.91 -0.02
CA ALA A 80 7.58 -1.89 -0.15
C ALA A 80 8.25 -0.53 -0.40
N ALA A 81 7.95 0.08 -1.55
CA ALA A 81 8.46 1.40 -1.87
C ALA A 81 8.02 2.42 -0.80
N ALA A 82 8.80 3.48 -0.60
CA ALA A 82 8.40 4.58 0.26
C ALA A 82 7.40 5.49 -0.47
N LEU A 83 6.36 5.94 0.22
CA LEU A 83 5.46 6.95 -0.31
C LEU A 83 6.24 8.28 -0.50
N PRO A 84 6.21 8.89 -1.69
CA PRO A 84 6.93 10.14 -1.94
C PRO A 84 6.32 11.28 -1.11
N ALA A 85 7.17 12.01 -0.40
CA ALA A 85 6.78 13.23 0.30
C ALA A 85 6.61 14.37 -0.72
N LEU A 86 5.40 14.92 -0.81
CA LEU A 86 5.11 16.09 -1.64
C LEU A 86 5.70 17.34 -0.98
N SER A 87 6.55 18.06 -1.71
CA SER A 87 7.05 19.37 -1.28
C SER A 87 5.94 20.43 -1.30
N PRO A 88 6.05 21.52 -0.51
CA PRO A 88 5.08 22.63 -0.53
C PRO A 88 4.91 23.25 -1.93
N ASP A 89 5.99 23.36 -2.72
CA ASP A 89 5.94 23.87 -4.09
C ASP A 89 5.13 22.95 -5.02
N ALA A 90 5.25 21.63 -4.85
CA ALA A 90 4.49 20.64 -5.60
C ALA A 90 2.99 20.62 -5.20
N LEU A 91 2.67 20.99 -3.96
CA LEU A 91 1.29 21.13 -3.49
C LEU A 91 0.62 22.39 -4.06
N GLN A 92 1.35 23.50 -4.21
CA GLN A 92 0.83 24.71 -4.85
C GLN A 92 0.68 24.58 -6.37
N ALA A 93 1.61 23.88 -7.04
CA ALA A 93 1.49 23.54 -8.46
C ALA A 93 0.52 22.37 -8.72
N GLY A 94 0.02 21.75 -7.67
CA GLY A 94 -0.85 20.57 -7.72
C GLY A 94 -2.26 20.87 -8.21
N PRO A 95 -3.03 19.82 -8.56
CA PRO A 95 -4.41 19.96 -8.97
C PRO A 95 -5.30 20.51 -7.84
N ASP A 96 -6.30 21.30 -8.21
CA ASP A 96 -7.29 21.86 -7.29
C ASP A 96 -7.95 20.75 -6.43
N PRO A 97 -8.08 20.94 -5.10
CA PRO A 97 -8.85 20.07 -4.22
C PRO A 97 -10.20 19.59 -4.77
N SER A 98 -10.92 20.44 -5.51
CA SER A 98 -12.21 20.06 -6.12
C SER A 98 -12.05 18.86 -7.09
N THR A 99 -11.01 18.88 -7.91
CA THR A 99 -10.70 17.85 -8.91
C THR A 99 -10.27 16.54 -8.25
N ILE A 100 -9.52 16.63 -7.14
CA ILE A 100 -9.13 15.47 -6.34
C ILE A 100 -10.36 14.79 -5.75
N ASN A 101 -11.28 15.56 -5.15
CA ASN A 101 -12.52 15.02 -4.59
C ASN A 101 -13.40 14.36 -5.65
N THR A 102 -13.52 14.95 -6.85
CA THR A 102 -14.25 14.31 -7.96
C THR A 102 -13.60 12.99 -8.37
N LYS A 103 -12.26 12.93 -8.45
CA LYS A 103 -11.54 11.68 -8.72
C LYS A 103 -11.75 10.63 -7.63
N ILE A 104 -11.72 11.02 -6.36
CA ILE A 104 -12.01 10.12 -5.23
C ILE A 104 -13.41 9.52 -5.40
N ALA A 105 -14.44 10.35 -5.59
CA ALA A 105 -15.81 9.87 -5.76
C ALA A 105 -15.98 8.93 -6.97
N LEU A 106 -15.33 9.23 -8.09
CA LEU A 106 -15.32 8.35 -9.27
C LEU A 106 -14.65 7.01 -8.98
N LEU A 107 -13.52 7.01 -8.27
CA LEU A 107 -12.79 5.80 -7.90
C LEU A 107 -13.56 4.97 -6.88
N GLU A 108 -14.19 5.59 -5.89
CA GLU A 108 -15.07 4.93 -4.91
C GLU A 108 -16.24 4.25 -5.62
N ALA A 109 -16.96 4.97 -6.49
CA ALA A 109 -18.05 4.39 -7.29
C ALA A 109 -17.58 3.21 -8.15
N ARG A 110 -16.37 3.29 -8.72
CA ARG A 110 -15.77 2.18 -9.48
C ARG A 110 -15.42 0.99 -8.58
N CYS A 111 -14.84 1.25 -7.40
CA CYS A 111 -14.50 0.21 -6.42
C CYS A 111 -15.75 -0.48 -5.85
N GLU A 112 -16.89 0.21 -5.76
CA GLU A 112 -18.16 -0.42 -5.36
C GLU A 112 -18.70 -1.36 -6.44
N GLN A 113 -18.50 -1.03 -7.71
CA GLN A 113 -18.94 -1.85 -8.85
C GLN A 113 -18.07 -3.10 -9.03
N VAL A 114 -16.75 -2.96 -8.83
CA VAL A 114 -15.83 -4.09 -8.96
C VAL A 114 -15.75 -4.80 -7.62
N LYS A 115 -16.21 -6.05 -7.55
CA LYS A 115 -16.02 -6.93 -6.38
C LYS A 115 -14.87 -7.91 -6.65
N PRO A 116 -13.60 -7.47 -6.56
CA PRO A 116 -12.48 -8.36 -6.82
C PRO A 116 -12.44 -9.45 -5.74
N ASN A 117 -12.10 -10.67 -6.14
CA ASN A 117 -11.79 -11.73 -5.18
C ASN A 117 -10.40 -11.47 -4.60
N LEU A 118 -10.36 -10.86 -3.40
CA LEU A 118 -9.13 -10.54 -2.68
C LEU A 118 -8.30 -11.79 -2.30
N GLY A 119 -8.92 -12.98 -2.31
CA GLY A 119 -8.27 -14.25 -2.03
C GLY A 119 -7.74 -14.98 -3.26
N ALA A 120 -8.08 -14.54 -4.49
CA ALA A 120 -7.79 -15.30 -5.71
C ALA A 120 -6.29 -15.55 -5.91
N ILE A 121 -5.43 -14.57 -5.61
CA ILE A 121 -3.98 -14.71 -5.73
C ILE A 121 -3.45 -15.72 -4.71
N ALA A 122 -3.91 -15.66 -3.46
CA ALA A 122 -3.48 -16.60 -2.42
C ALA A 122 -3.95 -18.03 -2.72
N GLU A 123 -5.19 -18.19 -3.19
CA GLU A 123 -5.72 -19.47 -3.64
C GLU A 123 -4.96 -20.02 -4.85
N TYR A 124 -4.61 -19.16 -5.81
CA TYR A 124 -3.79 -19.53 -6.96
C TYR A 124 -2.44 -20.07 -6.51
N ARG A 125 -1.70 -19.34 -5.66
CA ARG A 125 -0.41 -19.77 -5.12
C ARG A 125 -0.49 -21.12 -4.40
N LYS A 126 -1.55 -21.33 -3.62
CA LYS A 126 -1.78 -22.62 -2.93
C LYS A 126 -2.02 -23.76 -3.92
N LYS A 127 -2.81 -23.51 -4.98
CA LYS A 127 -3.07 -24.51 -6.03
C LYS A 127 -1.83 -24.79 -6.88
N GLU A 128 -1.04 -23.77 -7.18
CA GLU A 128 0.22 -23.88 -7.91
C GLU A 128 1.23 -24.75 -7.14
N ALA A 129 1.41 -24.51 -5.84
CA ALA A 129 2.28 -25.32 -5.00
C ALA A 129 1.84 -26.80 -4.98
N LEU A 130 0.54 -27.05 -4.83
CA LEU A 130 -0.01 -28.41 -4.89
C LEU A 130 0.18 -29.05 -6.27
N TYR A 131 -0.01 -28.29 -7.34
CA TYR A 131 0.19 -28.76 -8.70
C TYR A 131 1.65 -29.19 -8.92
N LEU A 132 2.61 -28.36 -8.53
CA LEU A 132 4.04 -28.69 -8.65
C LEU A 132 4.41 -29.95 -7.87
N GLN A 133 3.90 -30.10 -6.64
CA GLN A 133 4.08 -31.33 -5.87
C GLN A 133 3.53 -32.56 -6.62
N ARG A 134 2.35 -32.45 -7.23
CA ARG A 134 1.73 -33.56 -7.98
C ARG A 134 2.48 -33.89 -9.26
N VAL A 135 3.09 -32.91 -9.90
CA VAL A 135 3.97 -33.12 -11.06
C VAL A 135 5.20 -33.93 -10.65
N GLU A 136 5.84 -33.55 -9.53
CA GLU A 136 6.99 -34.30 -8.99
C GLU A 136 6.62 -35.75 -8.64
N GLU A 137 5.50 -35.97 -7.94
CA GLU A 137 5.00 -37.32 -7.64
C GLU A 137 4.74 -38.16 -8.90
N LEU A 138 4.21 -37.54 -9.96
CA LEU A 138 3.95 -38.20 -11.23
C LEU A 138 5.24 -38.58 -11.96
N ASP A 139 6.23 -37.70 -11.95
CA ASP A 139 7.55 -37.94 -12.55
C ASP A 139 8.27 -39.09 -11.84
N ASP A 140 8.18 -39.16 -10.51
CA ASP A 140 8.74 -40.27 -9.72
C ASP A 140 8.09 -41.60 -10.06
N ILE A 141 6.75 -41.65 -10.08
CA ILE A 141 6.00 -42.88 -10.44
C ILE A 141 6.32 -43.29 -11.89
N THR A 142 6.42 -42.32 -12.79
CA THR A 142 6.75 -42.56 -14.21
C THR A 142 8.15 -43.15 -14.34
N THR A 143 9.12 -42.60 -13.61
CA THR A 143 10.51 -43.09 -13.57
C THR A 143 10.58 -44.52 -13.03
N GLN A 144 9.85 -44.83 -11.96
CA GLN A 144 9.78 -46.18 -11.40
C GLN A 144 9.17 -47.17 -12.41
N ARG A 145 8.03 -46.81 -13.02
CA ARG A 145 7.37 -47.62 -14.05
C ARG A 145 8.30 -47.93 -15.21
N ASP A 146 9.03 -46.94 -15.70
CA ASP A 146 9.94 -47.10 -16.83
C ASP A 146 11.21 -47.89 -16.44
N GLY A 147 11.62 -47.84 -15.17
CA GLY A 147 12.59 -48.76 -14.59
C GLY A 147 12.13 -50.22 -14.63
N PHE A 148 10.92 -50.50 -14.14
CA PHE A 148 10.36 -51.86 -14.16
C PHE A 148 10.15 -52.41 -15.57
N LYS A 149 9.69 -51.58 -16.51
CA LYS A 149 9.54 -51.97 -17.92
C LYS A 149 10.88 -52.39 -18.52
N ARG A 150 11.93 -51.58 -18.33
CA ARG A 150 13.28 -51.91 -18.79
C ARG A 150 13.78 -53.21 -18.19
N GLY A 151 13.65 -53.39 -16.86
CA GLY A 151 14.05 -54.63 -16.20
C GLY A 151 13.32 -55.88 -16.74
N CYS A 152 12.01 -55.76 -17.03
CA CYS A 152 11.24 -56.85 -17.62
C CYS A 152 11.69 -57.19 -19.05
N GLU A 153 11.95 -56.18 -19.88
CA GLU A 153 12.49 -56.36 -21.23
C GLU A 153 13.87 -57.03 -21.20
N ASP A 154 14.74 -56.61 -20.29
CA ASP A 154 16.08 -57.17 -20.14
C ASP A 154 16.05 -58.63 -19.70
N LEU A 155 15.21 -58.98 -18.72
CA LEU A 155 14.99 -60.38 -18.32
C LEU A 155 14.43 -61.23 -19.47
N ARG A 156 13.51 -60.68 -20.27
CA ARG A 156 12.96 -61.39 -21.44
C ARG A 156 14.03 -61.64 -22.49
N LYS A 157 14.90 -60.66 -22.76
CA LYS A 157 16.05 -60.79 -23.66
C LYS A 157 17.04 -61.83 -23.14
N GLN A 158 17.38 -61.76 -21.84
CA GLN A 158 18.29 -62.72 -21.21
C GLN A 158 17.76 -64.15 -21.33
N ARG A 159 16.50 -64.39 -20.96
CA ARG A 159 15.86 -65.71 -21.09
C ARG A 159 15.92 -66.25 -22.53
N LEU A 160 15.65 -65.40 -23.52
CA LEU A 160 15.72 -65.79 -24.93
C LEU A 160 17.15 -66.16 -25.35
N ASN A 161 18.13 -65.35 -24.96
CA ASN A 161 19.53 -65.57 -25.28
C ASN A 161 20.05 -66.87 -24.66
N GLU A 162 19.76 -67.11 -23.38
CA GLU A 162 20.14 -68.34 -22.68
C GLU A 162 19.46 -69.57 -23.30
N PHE A 163 18.17 -69.48 -23.64
CA PHE A 163 17.46 -70.55 -24.33
C PHE A 163 18.10 -70.87 -25.68
N MET A 164 18.37 -69.85 -26.52
CA MET A 164 18.99 -70.04 -27.83
C MET A 164 20.42 -70.59 -27.71
N ALA A 165 21.19 -70.16 -26.73
CA ALA A 165 22.52 -70.71 -26.45
C ALA A 165 22.44 -72.21 -26.11
N GLY A 166 21.55 -72.60 -25.19
CA GLY A 166 21.34 -74.01 -24.83
C GLY A 166 20.81 -74.84 -25.99
N PHE A 167 19.81 -74.33 -26.73
CA PHE A 167 19.27 -74.97 -27.92
C PHE A 167 20.36 -75.23 -28.96
N ASN A 168 21.17 -74.22 -29.29
CA ASN A 168 22.27 -74.35 -30.25
C ASN A 168 23.30 -75.40 -29.81
N ILE A 169 23.64 -75.48 -28.52
CA ILE A 169 24.55 -76.51 -27.99
C ILE A 169 23.96 -77.91 -28.22
N ILE A 170 22.69 -78.12 -27.87
CA ILE A 170 22.02 -79.42 -28.02
C ILE A 170 21.89 -79.80 -29.50
N THR A 171 21.43 -78.87 -30.35
CA THR A 171 21.28 -79.10 -31.79
C THR A 171 22.61 -79.44 -32.45
N ASN A 172 23.69 -78.74 -32.09
CA ASN A 172 25.03 -79.05 -32.61
C ASN A 172 25.48 -80.45 -32.15
N LYS A 173 25.27 -80.81 -30.88
CA LYS A 173 25.60 -82.15 -30.39
C LYS A 173 24.79 -83.26 -31.05
N LEU A 174 23.51 -83.03 -31.33
CA LEU A 174 22.67 -83.97 -32.06
C LEU A 174 23.17 -84.15 -33.50
N LYS A 175 23.53 -83.05 -34.18
CA LYS A 175 24.10 -83.07 -35.52
C LYS A 175 25.42 -83.84 -35.56
N GLU A 176 26.34 -83.55 -34.64
CA GLU A 176 27.62 -84.25 -34.48
C GLU A 176 27.41 -85.76 -34.29
N ASN A 177 26.56 -86.16 -33.33
CA ASN A 177 26.27 -87.55 -33.04
C ASN A 177 25.65 -88.28 -34.23
N TYR A 178 24.68 -87.66 -34.91
CA TYR A 178 24.05 -88.24 -36.08
C TYR A 178 25.07 -88.45 -37.21
N GLN A 179 25.88 -87.43 -37.51
CA GLN A 179 26.89 -87.51 -38.56
C GLN A 179 27.93 -88.62 -38.30
N MET A 180 28.33 -88.81 -37.04
CA MET A 180 29.22 -89.91 -36.66
C MET A 180 28.58 -91.28 -36.89
N LEU A 181 27.31 -91.46 -36.50
CA LEU A 181 26.61 -92.74 -36.64
C LEU A 181 26.27 -93.08 -38.09
N THR A 182 25.95 -92.08 -38.91
CA THR A 182 25.55 -92.26 -40.31
C THR A 182 26.71 -92.15 -41.30
N LEU A 183 27.97 -92.15 -40.83
CA LEU A 183 29.17 -92.10 -41.65
C LEU A 183 29.18 -90.91 -42.64
N GLY A 184 28.72 -89.74 -42.17
CA GLY A 184 28.80 -88.49 -42.93
C GLY A 184 27.49 -87.96 -43.54
N ALA A 185 26.34 -88.62 -43.33
CA ALA A 185 25.05 -88.06 -43.74
C ALA A 185 24.59 -86.97 -42.74
N THR A 186 24.17 -85.81 -43.23
CA THR A 186 23.77 -84.66 -42.40
C THR A 186 22.27 -84.70 -42.05
N LEU A 187 21.95 -84.43 -40.78
CA LEU A 187 20.57 -84.18 -40.35
C LEU A 187 20.18 -82.74 -40.78
N SER A 188 19.23 -82.62 -41.71
CA SER A 188 18.64 -81.33 -42.11
C SER A 188 17.72 -80.76 -41.05
#